data_AF-A0AA39WKY1-F1
#
_entry.id   AF-A0AA39WKY1-F1
#
_cell.length_a   1.000
_cell.length_b   1.000
_cell.length_c   1.000
_cell.angle_alpha   90.00
_cell.angle_beta   90.00
_cell.angle_gamma   90.00
#
_symmetry.space_group_name_H-M   'P 1'
#
loop_
_entity.id
_entity.type
_entity.pdbx_description
1 polymer ?
#
loop_
_entity_poly.entity_id
_entity_poly.type
_entity_poly.pdbx_seq_one_letter_code
_entity_poly.pdbx_strand_id
1 'polypeptide(L)'
;MDAYQAVDSYQPVDPMNNPWEAAAHQYTHPPGEYTDSQATLFVPGVYSRDQYDMLSILANIHTRPNPQIDIGPVDFSCAMILCDLTKSDDPIVYANDAFCYMTGYTLDEVRGKNCRFLQAPGGKVKARSTRAAVDERTLRKMRKAVDKRTEVQLTVRNFKKDGQPFDNILTMIPIKFKGKWLCMGFQCEKE
;
A
#
# COMPACT_ATOMS: atom_id res chain seq x y z
N MET A 1 -15.90 -23.23 39.41
CA MET A 1 -17.27 -22.71 39.47
C MET A 1 -17.18 -21.21 39.62
N ASP A 2 -17.42 -20.33 38.65
CA ASP A 2 -17.70 -20.45 37.22
C ASP A 2 -17.21 -19.16 36.57
N ALA A 3 -16.47 -19.30 35.46
CA ALA A 3 -15.99 -18.20 34.63
C ALA A 3 -16.63 -18.34 33.25
N TYR A 4 -17.92 -18.04 33.13
CA TYR A 4 -18.63 -17.93 31.85
C TYR A 4 -19.86 -17.04 32.04
N GLN A 5 -19.74 -15.76 31.70
CA GLN A 5 -20.83 -14.98 31.10
C GLN A 5 -20.35 -13.58 30.73
N ALA A 6 -20.01 -13.43 29.45
CA ALA A 6 -20.23 -12.22 28.66
C ALA A 6 -19.99 -12.59 27.18
N VAL A 7 -20.97 -13.28 26.61
CA VAL A 7 -21.08 -13.45 25.15
C VAL A 7 -21.79 -12.24 24.57
N ASP A 8 -21.12 -11.64 23.58
CA ASP A 8 -21.63 -10.99 22.38
C ASP A 8 -22.82 -10.02 22.48
N SER A 9 -22.53 -8.76 22.16
CA SER A 9 -23.44 -7.92 21.39
C SER A 9 -22.75 -7.41 20.13
N TYR A 10 -22.22 -8.33 19.31
CA TYR A 10 -21.91 -8.02 17.92
C TYR A 10 -23.22 -7.62 17.22
N GLN A 11 -23.35 -6.33 16.93
CA GLN A 11 -24.41 -5.84 16.05
C GLN A 11 -23.99 -6.19 14.62
N PRO A 12 -24.76 -6.99 13.87
CA PRO A 12 -24.44 -7.23 12.47
C PRO A 12 -24.46 -5.89 11.73
N VAL A 13 -23.33 -5.52 11.16
CA VAL A 13 -23.27 -4.44 10.17
C VAL A 13 -24.21 -4.81 9.03
N ASP A 14 -25.08 -3.87 8.65
CA ASP A 14 -26.03 -4.04 7.55
C ASP A 14 -25.30 -4.52 6.29
N PRO A 15 -25.53 -5.76 5.80
CA PRO A 15 -24.84 -6.32 4.65
C PRO A 15 -25.12 -5.54 3.35
N MET A 16 -26.08 -4.62 3.37
CA MET A 16 -26.50 -3.88 2.19
C MET A 16 -25.68 -2.61 1.91
N ASN A 17 -24.73 -2.24 2.78
CA ASN A 17 -23.96 -1.00 2.63
C ASN A 17 -22.44 -1.21 2.58
N ASN A 18 -22.04 -2.40 2.16
CA ASN A 18 -20.66 -2.75 1.96
C ASN A 18 -20.33 -2.79 0.45
N PRO A 19 -19.75 -1.72 -0.13
CA PRO A 19 -19.56 -1.63 -1.57
C PRO A 19 -18.65 -2.74 -2.15
N TRP A 20 -17.82 -3.39 -1.32
CA TRP A 20 -17.01 -4.51 -1.78
C TRP A 20 -17.74 -5.86 -1.80
N GLU A 21 -18.82 -6.05 -1.01
CA GLU A 21 -19.66 -7.26 -1.10
C GLU A 21 -20.45 -7.29 -2.40
N ALA A 22 -21.01 -6.15 -2.81
CA ALA A 22 -21.72 -6.03 -4.09
C ALA A 22 -20.80 -6.36 -5.29
N ALA A 23 -19.52 -5.98 -5.22
CA ALA A 23 -18.53 -6.30 -6.24
C ALA A 23 -18.13 -7.78 -6.24
N ALA A 24 -18.06 -8.41 -5.06
CA ALA A 24 -17.75 -9.83 -4.93
C ALA A 24 -18.85 -10.72 -5.56
N HIS A 25 -20.13 -10.36 -5.41
CA HIS A 25 -21.25 -11.09 -6.02
C HIS A 25 -21.28 -11.03 -7.55
N GLN A 26 -20.64 -10.02 -8.15
CA GLN A 26 -20.60 -9.83 -9.61
C GLN A 26 -19.36 -10.45 -10.27
N TYR A 27 -18.41 -10.96 -9.48
CA TYR A 27 -17.17 -11.50 -9.98
C TYR A 27 -17.34 -12.96 -10.44
N THR A 28 -17.20 -13.20 -11.74
CA THR A 28 -17.15 -14.55 -12.33
C THR A 28 -15.72 -14.92 -12.72
N HIS A 29 -15.19 -16.00 -12.16
CA HIS A 29 -13.89 -16.54 -12.52
C HIS A 29 -13.92 -17.16 -13.93
N PRO A 30 -12.91 -16.90 -14.79
CA PRO A 30 -12.76 -17.64 -16.03
C PRO A 30 -12.37 -19.10 -15.74
N PRO A 31 -12.86 -20.08 -16.52
CA PRO A 31 -12.51 -21.49 -16.31
C PRO A 31 -11.04 -21.72 -16.64
N GLY A 32 -10.24 -22.06 -15.62
CA GLY A 32 -8.87 -22.55 -15.77
C GLY A 32 -8.81 -24.01 -15.33
N GLU A 33 -8.07 -24.84 -16.07
CA GLU A 33 -7.75 -26.20 -15.66
C GLU A 33 -6.75 -26.16 -14.49
N TYR A 34 -7.23 -26.47 -13.29
CA TYR A 34 -6.38 -26.55 -12.10
C TYR A 34 -5.80 -27.97 -12.00
N THR A 35 -4.55 -28.14 -12.41
CA THR A 35 -3.80 -29.37 -12.13
C THR A 35 -3.12 -29.26 -10.78
N ASP A 36 -3.62 -30.03 -9.81
CA ASP A 36 -3.05 -30.17 -8.47
C ASP A 36 -1.64 -30.78 -8.52
N SER A 37 -0.64 -30.03 -8.07
CA SER A 37 0.67 -30.62 -7.72
C SER A 37 1.56 -29.77 -6.78
N GLN A 38 1.18 -28.55 -6.43
CA GLN A 38 1.72 -27.81 -5.29
C GLN A 38 0.60 -26.93 -4.75
N ALA A 39 0.19 -27.13 -3.50
CA ALA A 39 -0.81 -26.30 -2.82
C ALA A 39 -0.32 -24.85 -2.79
N THR A 40 -0.64 -24.12 -3.84
CA THR A 40 -0.37 -22.70 -3.98
C THR A 40 -1.46 -22.07 -3.14
N LEU A 41 -1.08 -21.38 -2.06
CA LEU A 41 -1.93 -20.41 -1.33
C LEU A 41 -2.45 -19.26 -2.22
N PHE A 42 -2.27 -19.37 -3.54
CA PHE A 42 -2.30 -18.30 -4.50
C PHE A 42 -3.33 -18.64 -5.58
N VAL A 43 -4.49 -18.00 -5.47
CA VAL A 43 -5.40 -17.85 -6.60
C VAL A 43 -5.07 -16.51 -7.24
N PRO A 44 -4.52 -16.49 -8.48
CA PRO A 44 -4.27 -15.24 -9.19
C PRO A 44 -5.54 -14.38 -9.25
N GLY A 45 -5.43 -13.10 -8.89
CA GLY A 45 -6.54 -12.15 -8.93
C GLY A 45 -7.34 -12.00 -7.63
N VAL A 46 -7.18 -12.87 -6.62
CA VAL A 46 -7.96 -12.76 -5.37
C VAL A 46 -7.46 -11.64 -4.46
N TYR A 47 -6.14 -11.51 -4.32
CA TYR A 47 -5.53 -10.55 -3.38
C TYR A 47 -4.94 -9.31 -4.04
N SER A 48 -4.96 -9.28 -5.38
CA SER A 48 -4.52 -8.14 -6.18
C SER A 48 -5.27 -8.20 -7.48
N ARG A 49 -6.05 -7.15 -7.78
CA ARG A 49 -6.66 -6.95 -9.10
C ARG A 49 -5.58 -6.73 -10.18
N ASP A 50 -4.37 -6.42 -9.76
CA ASP A 50 -3.23 -6.13 -10.62
C ASP A 50 -2.32 -7.35 -10.80
N GLN A 51 -1.48 -7.34 -11.83
CA GLN A 51 -0.56 -8.43 -12.19
C GLN A 51 0.57 -8.69 -11.16
N TYR A 52 0.49 -8.09 -9.97
CA TYR A 52 1.48 -8.22 -8.90
C TYR A 52 0.98 -9.20 -7.83
N ASP A 53 1.84 -10.16 -7.51
CA ASP A 53 1.62 -11.13 -6.45
C ASP A 53 1.98 -10.49 -5.09
N MET A 54 1.01 -9.76 -4.55
CA MET A 54 1.20 -8.97 -3.32
C MET A 54 1.49 -9.83 -2.09
N LEU A 55 0.90 -11.03 -1.99
CA LEU A 55 1.18 -11.96 -0.90
C LEU A 55 2.64 -12.44 -0.93
N SER A 56 3.16 -12.84 -2.11
CA SER A 56 4.57 -13.20 -2.23
C SER A 56 5.50 -12.02 -1.98
N ILE A 57 5.11 -10.81 -2.39
CA ILE A 57 5.89 -9.59 -2.11
C ILE A 57 5.95 -9.33 -0.60
N LEU A 58 4.82 -9.39 0.10
CA LEU A 58 4.75 -9.21 1.55
C LEU A 58 5.54 -10.30 2.30
N ALA A 59 5.42 -11.57 1.87
CA ALA A 59 6.22 -12.66 2.42
C ALA A 59 7.73 -12.40 2.24
N ASN A 60 8.17 -11.98 1.04
CA ASN A 60 9.56 -11.63 0.78
C ASN A 60 10.05 -10.44 1.61
N ILE A 61 9.19 -9.44 1.86
CA ILE A 61 9.51 -8.31 2.74
C ILE A 61 9.70 -8.82 4.18
N HIS A 62 8.83 -9.70 4.66
CA HIS A 62 8.91 -10.22 6.01
C HIS A 62 10.18 -11.07 6.22
N THR A 63 10.58 -11.86 5.24
CA THR A 63 11.76 -12.74 5.31
C THR A 63 13.03 -12.13 4.72
N ARG A 64 13.06 -10.81 4.49
CA ARG A 64 14.20 -10.15 3.82
C ARG A 64 15.48 -10.23 4.68
N PRO A 65 16.67 -10.33 4.05
CA PRO A 65 17.92 -10.35 4.78
C PRO A 65 18.23 -8.97 5.40
N ASN A 66 18.73 -8.96 6.64
CA ASN A 66 19.21 -7.76 7.35
C ASN A 66 18.17 -6.61 7.42
N PRO A 67 16.97 -6.85 7.98
CA PRO A 67 15.95 -5.81 8.11
C PRO A 67 16.50 -4.63 8.93
N GLN A 68 16.38 -3.41 8.39
CA GLN A 68 16.78 -2.18 9.11
C GLN A 68 15.63 -1.61 9.94
N ILE A 69 14.40 -1.95 9.55
CA ILE A 69 13.15 -1.49 10.15
C ILE A 69 12.30 -2.69 10.50
N ASP A 70 11.87 -2.78 11.75
CA ASP A 70 10.83 -3.74 12.11
C ASP A 70 9.46 -3.18 11.72
N ILE A 71 8.78 -3.89 10.83
CA ILE A 71 7.43 -3.52 10.38
C ILE A 71 6.33 -4.16 11.23
N GLY A 72 6.67 -5.17 12.04
CA GLY A 72 5.68 -5.97 12.74
C GLY A 72 4.73 -6.72 11.79
N PRO A 73 3.55 -7.13 12.29
CA PRO A 73 2.52 -7.76 11.48
C PRO A 73 1.88 -6.74 10.55
N VAL A 74 1.84 -7.04 9.25
CA VAL A 74 1.18 -6.23 8.23
C VAL A 74 0.29 -7.11 7.37
N ASP A 75 -0.88 -6.61 7.02
CA ASP A 75 -1.83 -7.26 6.11
C ASP A 75 -2.47 -6.23 5.18
N PHE A 76 -3.47 -6.66 4.39
CA PHE A 76 -4.14 -5.80 3.41
C PHE A 76 -5.02 -4.70 4.00
N SER A 77 -5.26 -4.69 5.32
CA SER A 77 -5.95 -3.59 6.00
C SER A 77 -5.07 -2.35 6.12
N CYS A 78 -3.74 -2.50 6.09
CA CYS A 78 -2.81 -1.37 6.10
C CYS A 78 -2.84 -0.61 4.76
N ALA A 79 -2.79 0.72 4.78
CA ALA A 79 -2.64 1.51 3.56
C ALA A 79 -1.27 1.27 2.92
N MET A 80 -1.26 0.77 1.69
CA MET A 80 -0.04 0.38 1.01
C MET A 80 -0.03 0.67 -0.49
N ILE A 81 1.16 0.95 -1.01
CA ILE A 81 1.43 1.11 -2.44
C ILE A 81 2.67 0.33 -2.85
N LEU A 82 2.73 -0.06 -4.11
CA LEU A 82 3.92 -0.64 -4.72
C LEU A 82 4.36 0.24 -5.88
N CYS A 83 5.63 0.65 -5.87
CA CYS A 83 6.25 1.42 -6.94
C CYS A 83 7.27 0.58 -7.70
N ASP A 84 7.35 0.77 -9.03
CA ASP A 84 8.36 0.14 -9.87
C ASP A 84 9.57 1.08 -10.03
N LEU A 85 10.65 0.79 -9.30
CA LEU A 85 11.88 1.59 -9.28
C LEU A 85 12.76 1.39 -10.51
N THR A 86 12.34 0.56 -11.47
CA THR A 86 13.02 0.36 -12.75
C THR A 86 12.46 1.25 -13.85
N LYS A 87 11.30 1.87 -13.61
CA LYS A 87 10.64 2.77 -14.55
C LYS A 87 10.98 4.22 -14.25
N SER A 88 10.87 5.06 -15.27
CA SER A 88 11.07 6.50 -15.12
C SER A 88 10.08 7.07 -14.11
N ASP A 89 10.61 7.85 -13.17
CA ASP A 89 9.84 8.55 -12.13
C ASP A 89 9.19 7.66 -11.05
N ASP A 90 9.63 6.41 -10.90
CA ASP A 90 9.19 5.46 -9.85
C ASP A 90 7.65 5.39 -9.71
N PRO A 91 6.92 5.05 -10.78
CA PRO A 91 5.46 5.10 -10.80
C PRO A 91 4.84 4.05 -9.87
N ILE A 92 3.71 4.41 -9.26
CA ILE A 92 2.84 3.47 -8.56
C ILE A 92 2.27 2.48 -9.57
N VAL A 93 2.48 1.19 -9.31
CA VAL A 93 1.98 0.09 -10.13
C VAL A 93 0.82 -0.68 -9.48
N TYR A 94 0.69 -0.54 -8.16
CA TYR A 94 -0.40 -1.06 -7.33
C TYR A 94 -0.64 -0.14 -6.13
N ALA A 95 -1.91 0.01 -5.75
CA ALA A 95 -2.35 0.64 -4.51
C ALA A 95 -3.58 -0.10 -4.00
N ASN A 96 -3.71 -0.29 -2.68
CA ASN A 96 -4.87 -0.96 -2.11
C ASN A 96 -6.00 0.01 -1.74
N ASP A 97 -7.15 -0.54 -1.40
CA ASP A 97 -8.35 0.23 -1.03
C ASP A 97 -8.13 1.06 0.23
N ALA A 98 -7.37 0.56 1.21
CA ALA A 98 -7.06 1.32 2.43
C ALA A 98 -6.26 2.60 2.12
N PHE A 99 -5.31 2.55 1.19
CA PHE A 99 -4.61 3.75 0.71
C PHE A 99 -5.54 4.72 -0.02
N CYS A 100 -6.40 4.20 -0.89
CA CYS A 100 -7.38 5.01 -1.62
C CYS A 100 -8.33 5.72 -0.66
N TYR A 101 -8.83 5.00 0.34
CA TYR A 101 -9.71 5.52 1.39
C TYR A 101 -9.02 6.59 2.23
N MET A 102 -7.82 6.31 2.75
CA MET A 102 -7.04 7.25 3.58
C MET A 102 -6.74 8.56 2.86
N THR A 103 -6.43 8.49 1.55
CA THR A 103 -6.01 9.67 0.79
C THR A 103 -7.14 10.35 0.02
N GLY A 104 -8.28 9.68 -0.16
CA GLY A 104 -9.42 10.12 -0.96
C GLY A 104 -9.20 10.04 -2.49
N TYR A 105 -8.07 9.47 -2.95
CA TYR A 105 -7.82 9.26 -4.37
C TYR A 105 -8.29 7.89 -4.83
N THR A 106 -8.75 7.80 -6.07
CA THR A 106 -9.08 6.53 -6.71
C THR A 106 -7.84 5.83 -7.26
N LEU A 107 -7.93 4.51 -7.47
CA LEU A 107 -6.83 3.72 -8.04
C LEU A 107 -6.37 4.29 -9.40
N ASP A 108 -7.31 4.65 -10.27
CA ASP A 108 -7.03 5.21 -11.60
C ASP A 108 -6.31 6.56 -11.53
N GLU A 109 -6.59 7.35 -10.48
CA GLU A 109 -5.93 8.64 -10.29
C GLU A 109 -4.50 8.49 -9.81
N VAL A 110 -4.13 7.42 -9.11
CA VAL A 110 -2.80 7.26 -8.52
C VAL A 110 -1.89 6.37 -9.36
N ARG A 111 -2.46 5.44 -10.12
CA ARG A 111 -1.72 4.51 -10.98
C ARG A 111 -0.87 5.26 -12.00
N GLY A 112 0.37 4.83 -12.15
CA GLY A 112 1.33 5.43 -13.09
C GLY A 112 1.94 6.75 -12.63
N LYS A 113 1.52 7.31 -11.49
CA LYS A 113 2.09 8.54 -10.93
C LYS A 113 3.14 8.23 -9.89
N ASN A 114 4.09 9.15 -9.73
CA ASN A 114 4.94 9.16 -8.55
C ASN A 114 4.13 9.64 -7.34
N CYS A 115 4.27 8.97 -6.20
CA CYS A 115 3.54 9.26 -4.95
C CYS A 115 3.75 10.69 -4.39
N ARG A 116 4.70 11.48 -4.94
CA ARG A 116 4.91 12.87 -4.55
C ARG A 116 3.69 13.78 -4.68
N PHE A 117 2.64 13.38 -5.41
CA PHE A 117 1.41 14.17 -5.52
C PHE A 117 0.79 14.45 -4.13
N LEU A 118 0.96 13.55 -3.16
CA LEU A 118 0.49 13.76 -1.78
C LEU A 118 1.19 14.92 -1.05
N GLN A 119 2.27 15.48 -1.59
CA GLN A 119 3.12 16.46 -0.91
C GLN A 119 2.68 17.93 -1.16
N ALA A 120 1.54 18.14 -1.81
CA ALA A 120 0.93 19.46 -1.98
C ALA A 120 -0.60 19.37 -2.07
N PRO A 121 -1.34 20.40 -1.59
CA PRO A 121 -2.77 20.50 -1.83
C PRO A 121 -3.04 20.55 -3.34
N GLY A 122 -4.04 19.80 -3.80
CA GLY A 122 -4.41 19.70 -5.21
C GLY A 122 -3.51 18.78 -6.06
N GLY A 123 -2.56 18.05 -5.46
CA GLY A 123 -1.89 16.93 -6.12
C GLY A 123 -0.82 17.28 -7.18
N LYS A 124 -0.52 18.58 -7.37
CA LYS A 124 0.39 19.05 -8.42
C LYS A 124 1.78 19.31 -7.88
N VAL A 125 2.68 18.33 -8.00
CA VAL A 125 4.08 18.43 -7.56
C VAL A 125 5.02 18.08 -8.69
N LYS A 126 5.87 19.03 -9.10
CA LYS A 126 6.92 18.79 -10.10
C LYS A 126 8.09 18.02 -9.49
N ALA A 127 8.75 17.20 -10.31
CA ALA A 127 10.00 16.57 -9.89
C ALA A 127 11.03 17.65 -9.52
N ARG A 128 11.79 17.41 -8.45
CA ARG A 128 12.85 18.31 -7.93
C ARG A 128 12.40 19.72 -7.51
N SER A 129 11.10 20.01 -7.38
CA SER A 129 10.64 21.30 -6.85
C SER A 129 10.68 21.36 -5.31
N THR A 130 10.80 22.56 -4.77
CA THR A 130 10.58 22.85 -3.34
C THR A 130 9.12 22.60 -2.97
N ARG A 131 8.86 22.21 -1.72
CA ARG A 131 7.50 22.01 -1.19
C ARG A 131 7.30 22.89 0.02
N ALA A 132 6.27 23.73 -0.02
CA ALA A 132 6.00 24.70 1.04
C ALA A 132 5.71 24.04 2.39
N ALA A 133 5.04 22.89 2.38
CA ALA A 133 4.56 22.21 3.59
C ALA A 133 5.39 20.98 4.00
N VAL A 134 6.52 20.69 3.34
CA VAL A 134 7.31 19.48 3.60
C VAL A 134 8.78 19.81 3.79
N ASP A 135 9.38 19.33 4.88
CA ASP A 135 10.80 19.51 5.17
C ASP A 135 11.70 18.91 4.08
N GLU A 136 12.60 19.74 3.55
CA GLU A 136 13.61 19.35 2.56
C GLU A 136 14.53 18.24 3.05
N ARG A 137 14.81 18.15 4.36
CA ARG A 137 15.61 17.06 4.91
C ARG A 137 14.89 15.71 4.76
N THR A 138 13.59 15.68 5.05
CA THR A 138 12.73 14.51 4.88
C THR A 138 12.66 14.09 3.41
N LEU A 139 12.49 15.04 2.49
CA LEU A 139 12.49 14.77 1.04
C LEU A 139 13.82 14.19 0.54
N ARG A 140 14.94 14.75 1.01
CA ARG A 140 16.27 14.23 0.68
C ARG A 140 16.51 12.84 1.24
N LYS A 141 16.04 12.55 2.46
CA LYS A 141 16.10 11.19 3.05
C LYS A 141 15.33 10.18 2.21
N MET A 142 14.09 10.51 1.81
CA MET A 142 13.28 9.63 0.94
C MET A 142 13.98 9.36 -0.40
N ARG A 143 14.44 10.41 -1.10
CA ARG A 143 15.15 10.26 -2.38
C ARG A 143 16.40 9.40 -2.24
N LYS A 144 17.23 9.68 -1.23
CA LYS A 144 18.45 8.91 -0.97
C LYS A 144 18.15 7.44 -0.68
N ALA A 145 17.06 7.15 0.04
CA ALA A 145 16.65 5.79 0.35
C ALA A 145 16.22 5.02 -0.91
N VAL A 146 15.44 5.66 -1.77
CA VAL A 146 15.10 5.11 -3.10
C VAL A 146 16.36 4.87 -3.92
N ASP A 147 17.22 5.89 -4.09
CA ASP A 147 18.44 5.79 -4.90
C ASP A 147 19.39 4.68 -4.42
N LYS A 148 19.55 4.54 -3.10
CA LYS A 148 20.45 3.55 -2.50
C LYS A 148 19.82 2.19 -2.28
N ARG A 149 18.52 2.01 -2.58
CA ARG A 149 17.76 0.79 -2.27
C ARG A 149 17.88 0.41 -0.80
N THR A 150 17.74 1.40 0.09
CA THR A 150 17.73 1.21 1.54
C THR A 150 16.37 1.50 2.13
N GLU A 151 16.03 0.81 3.21
CA GLU A 151 14.80 1.06 3.97
C GLU A 151 14.81 2.45 4.63
N VAL A 152 13.63 3.05 4.77
CA VAL A 152 13.47 4.28 5.55
C VAL A 152 12.06 4.36 6.15
N GLN A 153 11.97 4.84 7.38
CA GLN A 153 10.73 5.20 8.05
C GLN A 153 10.85 6.63 8.56
N LEU A 154 9.82 7.44 8.32
CA LEU A 154 9.77 8.84 8.70
C LEU A 154 8.34 9.36 8.71
N THR A 155 8.13 10.52 9.33
CA THR A 155 6.87 11.26 9.22
C THR A 155 7.00 12.34 8.16
N VAL A 156 6.03 12.42 7.26
CA VAL A 156 5.96 13.41 6.18
C VAL A 156 4.58 14.04 6.12
N ARG A 157 4.51 15.37 6.01
CA ARG A 157 3.25 16.08 5.80
C ARG A 157 2.70 15.75 4.41
N ASN A 158 1.49 15.22 4.37
CA ASN A 158 0.77 14.91 3.14
C ASN A 158 -0.60 15.60 3.13
N PHE A 159 -1.25 15.56 1.98
CA PHE A 159 -2.57 16.14 1.74
C PHE A 159 -3.47 15.12 1.07
N LYS A 160 -4.67 14.96 1.61
CA LYS A 160 -5.76 14.21 0.97
C LYS A 160 -6.22 14.93 -0.29
N LYS A 161 -7.06 14.27 -1.09
CA LYS A 161 -7.58 14.81 -2.36
C LYS A 161 -8.35 16.11 -2.17
N ASP A 162 -9.10 16.23 -1.09
CA ASP A 162 -9.84 17.43 -0.69
C ASP A 162 -8.94 18.57 -0.17
N GLY A 163 -7.63 18.31 -0.03
CA GLY A 163 -6.65 19.25 0.49
C GLY A 163 -6.47 19.21 2.01
N GLN A 164 -7.14 18.30 2.73
CA GLN A 164 -6.94 18.14 4.17
C GLN A 164 -5.49 17.68 4.44
N PRO A 165 -4.70 18.42 5.25
CA PRO A 165 -3.36 18.00 5.63
C PRO A 165 -3.42 16.87 6.66
N PHE A 166 -2.49 15.92 6.56
CA PHE A 166 -2.28 14.89 7.57
C PHE A 166 -0.79 14.53 7.69
N ASP A 167 -0.38 14.07 8.87
CA ASP A 167 0.98 13.58 9.10
C ASP A 167 1.04 12.08 8.77
N ASN A 168 1.72 11.74 7.67
CA ASN A 168 1.85 10.37 7.20
C ASN A 168 3.12 9.73 7.78
N ILE A 169 2.96 8.67 8.57
CA ILE A 169 4.05 7.78 8.96
C ILE A 169 4.30 6.84 7.77
N LEU A 170 5.35 7.14 7.01
CA LEU A 170 5.70 6.43 5.78
C LEU A 170 6.89 5.51 6.04
N THR A 171 6.70 4.23 5.72
CA THR A 171 7.75 3.21 5.69
C THR A 171 7.95 2.71 4.27
N MET A 172 9.17 2.84 3.73
CA MET A 172 9.53 2.42 2.38
C MET A 172 10.52 1.27 2.44
N ILE A 173 10.17 0.13 1.85
CA ILE A 173 10.99 -1.07 1.81
C ILE A 173 11.28 -1.44 0.35
N PRO A 174 12.50 -1.21 -0.14
CA PRO A 174 12.91 -1.66 -1.45
C PRO A 174 13.15 -3.17 -1.45
N ILE A 175 12.64 -3.86 -2.46
CA ILE A 175 12.79 -5.31 -2.64
C ILE A 175 13.10 -5.65 -4.09
N LYS A 176 13.85 -6.73 -4.29
CA LYS A 176 14.07 -7.30 -5.63
C LYS A 176 13.13 -8.48 -5.82
N PHE A 177 12.16 -8.35 -6.71
CA PHE A 177 11.16 -9.40 -6.99
C PHE A 177 11.12 -9.69 -8.48
N LYS A 178 11.26 -10.97 -8.84
CA LYS A 178 11.30 -11.44 -10.25
C LYS A 178 12.23 -10.60 -11.13
N GLY A 179 13.42 -10.27 -10.61
CA GLY A 179 14.44 -9.49 -11.32
C GLY A 179 14.24 -7.96 -11.33
N LYS A 180 13.11 -7.43 -10.84
CA LYS A 180 12.81 -6.00 -10.80
C LYS A 180 13.03 -5.43 -9.40
N TRP A 181 13.49 -4.17 -9.34
CA TRP A 181 13.48 -3.40 -8.10
C TRP A 181 12.12 -2.75 -7.91
N LEU A 182 11.45 -3.13 -6.83
CA LEU A 182 10.18 -2.56 -6.41
C LEU A 182 10.37 -1.87 -5.06
N CYS A 183 9.47 -0.95 -4.71
CA CYS A 183 9.41 -0.36 -3.38
C CYS A 183 8.00 -0.52 -2.83
N MET A 184 7.90 -1.18 -1.68
CA MET A 184 6.68 -1.25 -0.91
C MET A 184 6.61 -0.06 0.04
N GLY A 185 5.57 0.75 -0.08
CA GLY A 185 5.30 1.86 0.82
C GLY A 185 4.13 1.51 1.73
N PHE A 186 4.35 1.46 3.04
CA PHE A 186 3.31 1.39 4.07
C PHE A 186 3.05 2.80 4.61
N GLN A 187 1.77 3.13 4.80
CA GLN A 187 1.35 4.48 5.18
C GLN A 187 0.34 4.41 6.31
N CYS A 188 0.45 5.38 7.23
CA CYS A 188 -0.44 5.49 8.36
C CYS A 188 -0.64 6.97 8.68
N GLU A 189 -1.90 7.40 8.79
CA GLU A 189 -2.25 8.73 9.28
C GLU A 189 -2.04 8.75 10.80
N LYS A 190 -1.19 9.65 11.27
CA LYS A 190 -0.96 9.83 12.71
C LYS A 190 -2.20 10.48 13.33
N GLU A 191 -2.73 9.84 14.38
CA GLU A 191 -3.81 10.35 15.24
C GLU A 191 -3.49 11.71 15.90
#